data_AF-A0A2S9IP97-F1
#
_entry.id   AF-A0A2S9IP97-F1
#
_cell.length_a   1.000
_cell.length_b   1.000
_cell.length_c   1.000
_cell.angle_alpha   90.00
_cell.angle_beta   90.00
_cell.angle_gamma   90.00
#
_symmetry.space_group_name_H-M   'P 1'
#
loop_
_entity.id
_entity.type
_entity.pdbx_description
1 polymer ?
#
loop_
_entity_poly.entity_id
_entity_poly.type
_entity_poly.pdbx_seq_one_letter_code
_entity_poly.pdbx_strand_id
1 'polypeptide(L)'
;MASLWTPQVMAELQRYWRRGDSAAQIASLLSISRSAVLGKVHRHPDIFASRPTGSPSRKQKGAQSSLRAPGAVRPEAPTEPVANAGAVVPEITDARDIIVVPMSFERALQENRCLFFAADPFSAAGPLMPVCGCERAENPKRKPYCAAHLRTERRPRT
;
A
#
# COMPACT_ATOMS: atom_id res chain seq x y z
N MET A 1 0.39 28.09 -23.33
CA MET A 1 1.24 27.28 -22.43
C MET A 1 1.94 26.23 -23.28
N ALA A 2 3.25 26.34 -23.49
CA ALA A 2 3.99 25.34 -24.24
C ALA A 2 4.13 24.07 -23.41
N SER A 3 3.81 22.90 -23.99
CA SER A 3 4.08 21.62 -23.36
C SER A 3 5.60 21.44 -23.22
N LEU A 4 6.07 21.16 -22.00
CA LEU A 4 7.47 20.81 -21.72
C LEU A 4 7.94 19.59 -22.54
N TRP A 5 7.00 18.74 -22.97
CA TRP A 5 7.26 17.60 -23.84
C TRP A 5 6.95 17.95 -25.29
N THR A 6 7.91 18.60 -25.95
CA THR A 6 7.87 18.82 -27.39
C THR A 6 8.34 17.57 -28.14
N PRO A 7 7.93 17.38 -29.41
CA PRO A 7 8.42 16.26 -30.23
C PRO A 7 9.96 16.21 -30.34
N GLN A 8 10.60 17.39 -30.34
CA GLN A 8 12.06 17.52 -30.38
C GLN A 8 12.70 16.97 -29.10
N VAL A 9 12.19 17.36 -27.92
CA VAL A 9 12.66 16.85 -26.62
C VAL A 9 12.43 15.34 -26.51
N MET A 10 11.32 14.83 -27.04
CA MET A 10 11.03 13.39 -27.08
C MET A 10 12.03 12.62 -27.94
N ALA A 11 12.39 13.15 -29.11
CA ALA A 11 13.38 12.54 -30.00
C ALA A 11 14.79 12.53 -29.38
N GLU A 12 15.19 13.62 -28.71
CA GLU A 12 16.47 13.68 -28.00
C GLU A 12 16.51 12.73 -26.80
N LEU A 13 15.44 12.67 -26.00
CA LEU A 13 15.29 11.71 -24.92
C LEU A 13 15.45 10.27 -25.44
N GLN A 14 14.84 9.93 -26.57
CA GLN A 14 14.95 8.59 -27.16
C GLN A 14 16.38 8.31 -27.62
N ARG A 15 17.06 9.30 -28.21
CA ARG A 15 18.46 9.18 -28.62
C ARG A 15 19.39 8.89 -27.44
N TYR A 16 19.31 9.67 -26.36
CA TYR A 16 20.13 9.46 -25.16
C TYR A 16 19.77 8.16 -24.42
N TRP A 17 18.49 7.80 -24.40
CA TRP A 17 18.04 6.54 -23.81
C TRP A 17 18.63 5.32 -24.53
N ARG A 18 18.60 5.31 -25.86
CA ARG A 18 19.20 4.25 -26.69
C ARG A 18 20.72 4.20 -26.58
N ARG A 19 21.38 5.35 -26.42
CA ARG A 19 22.82 5.44 -26.13
C ARG A 19 23.18 4.82 -24.78
N GLY A 20 22.21 4.65 -23.88
CA GLY A 20 22.44 4.14 -22.55
C GLY A 20 22.99 5.21 -21.61
N ASP A 21 22.51 6.45 -21.71
CA ASP A 21 22.74 7.47 -20.69
C ASP A 21 21.82 7.23 -19.48
N SER A 22 22.27 7.59 -18.27
CA SER A 22 21.44 7.49 -17.06
C SER A 22 20.39 8.60 -17.03
N ALA A 23 19.26 8.36 -16.34
CA ALA A 23 18.20 9.36 -16.25
C ALA A 23 18.66 10.71 -15.63
N ALA A 24 19.69 10.68 -14.77
CA ALA A 24 20.27 11.89 -14.20
C ALA A 24 21.10 12.68 -15.24
N GLN A 25 21.87 11.98 -16.08
CA GLN A 25 22.62 12.63 -17.16
C GLN A 25 21.68 13.24 -18.20
N ILE A 26 20.62 12.51 -18.58
CA ILE A 26 19.62 13.01 -19.52
C ILE A 26 18.88 14.23 -18.96
N ALA A 27 18.55 14.20 -17.67
CA ALA A 27 17.95 15.32 -16.96
C ALA A 27 18.82 16.59 -17.04
N SER A 28 20.14 16.46 -16.83
CA SER A 28 21.08 17.58 -16.95
C SER A 28 21.18 18.11 -18.39
N LEU A 29 21.15 17.24 -19.40
CA LEU A 29 21.24 17.64 -20.82
C LEU A 29 19.98 18.37 -21.31
N LEU A 30 18.80 17.88 -20.93
CA LEU A 30 17.52 18.42 -21.38
C LEU A 30 16.97 19.51 -20.44
N SER A 31 17.68 19.84 -19.35
CA SER A 31 17.21 20.76 -18.30
C SER A 31 15.83 20.38 -17.71
N ILE A 32 15.57 19.06 -17.58
CA ILE A 32 14.32 18.48 -17.06
C ILE A 32 14.64 17.67 -15.78
N SER A 33 13.70 17.52 -14.85
CA SER A 33 13.95 16.75 -13.63
C SER A 33 14.12 15.25 -13.91
N ARG A 34 14.96 14.58 -13.09
CA ARG A 34 15.17 13.11 -13.17
C ARG A 34 13.86 12.33 -13.06
N SER A 35 12.94 12.77 -12.20
CA SER A 35 11.64 12.14 -12.01
C SER A 35 10.75 12.28 -13.24
N ALA A 36 10.81 13.43 -13.94
CA ALA A 36 10.08 13.61 -15.18
C ALA A 36 10.62 12.71 -16.30
N VAL A 37 11.94 12.56 -16.43
CA VAL A 37 12.57 11.64 -17.39
C VAL A 37 12.13 10.20 -17.15
N LEU A 38 12.26 9.70 -15.92
CA LEU A 38 11.81 8.34 -15.56
C LEU A 38 10.31 8.16 -15.80
N GLY A 39 9.51 9.11 -15.35
CA GLY A 39 8.06 9.08 -15.52
C GLY A 39 7.65 9.04 -16.99
N LYS A 40 8.40 9.68 -17.89
CA LYS A 40 8.12 9.66 -19.32
C LYS A 40 8.52 8.35 -19.97
N VAL A 41 9.71 7.84 -19.64
CA VAL A 41 10.19 6.54 -20.13
C VAL A 41 9.25 5.40 -19.72
N HIS A 42 8.85 5.34 -18.44
CA HIS A 42 7.99 4.27 -17.93
C HIS A 42 6.56 4.29 -18.51
N ARG A 43 6.04 5.46 -18.88
CA ARG A 43 4.70 5.61 -19.45
C ARG A 43 4.63 5.35 -20.95
N HIS A 44 5.77 5.29 -21.64
CA HIS A 44 5.87 5.10 -23.09
C HIS A 44 6.84 3.94 -23.45
N PRO A 45 6.54 2.70 -23.05
CA PRO A 45 7.41 1.55 -23.28
C PRO A 45 7.57 1.19 -24.77
N ASP A 46 6.62 1.62 -25.60
CA ASP A 46 6.63 1.51 -27.07
C ASP A 46 7.77 2.33 -27.70
N ILE A 47 8.01 3.53 -27.17
CA ILE A 47 9.06 4.45 -27.67
C ILE A 47 10.41 4.12 -27.01
N PHE A 48 10.37 3.81 -25.72
CA PHE A 48 11.53 3.56 -24.88
C PHE A 48 11.61 2.08 -24.51
N ALA A 49 12.24 1.30 -25.37
CA ALA A 49 12.51 -0.11 -25.08
C ALA A 49 13.28 -0.28 -23.76
N SER A 50 13.01 -1.39 -23.06
CA SER A 50 13.75 -1.79 -21.87
C SER A 50 15.24 -1.81 -22.18
N ARG A 51 16.01 -1.05 -21.40
CA ARG A 51 17.45 -0.91 -21.57
C ARG A 51 18.08 -2.31 -21.59
N PRO A 52 18.95 -2.65 -22.56
CA PRO A 52 19.70 -3.89 -22.49
C PRO A 52 20.46 -3.91 -21.16
N THR A 53 20.20 -4.96 -20.40
CA THR A 53 20.49 -5.12 -18.98
C THR A 53 21.95 -4.91 -18.65
N GLY A 54 22.22 -3.93 -17.80
CA GLY A 54 23.57 -3.64 -17.31
C GLY A 54 23.59 -2.45 -16.35
N SER A 55 22.72 -2.45 -15.33
CA SER A 55 22.84 -1.51 -14.21
C SER A 55 23.18 -2.30 -12.94
N PRO A 56 24.29 -2.01 -12.25
CA PRO A 56 24.70 -2.77 -11.08
C PRO A 56 23.71 -2.53 -9.94
N SER A 57 23.00 -3.59 -9.55
CA SER A 57 22.08 -3.58 -8.43
C SER A 57 22.86 -3.29 -7.13
N ARG A 58 22.48 -2.20 -6.46
CA ARG A 58 23.05 -1.79 -5.16
C ARG A 58 22.60 -2.81 -4.11
N LYS A 59 23.50 -3.74 -3.76
CA LYS A 59 23.28 -4.77 -2.71
C LYS A 59 22.90 -4.10 -1.38
N GLN A 60 21.65 -4.27 -0.94
CA GLN A 60 21.24 -4.00 0.43
C GLN A 60 21.66 -5.17 1.32
N LYS A 61 22.37 -4.85 2.41
CA LYS A 61 22.90 -5.80 3.39
C LYS A 61 21.78 -6.09 4.39
N GLY A 62 21.36 -7.35 4.46
CA GLY A 62 20.32 -7.82 5.37
C GLY A 62 20.77 -7.88 6.83
N ALA A 63 19.81 -7.72 7.75
CA ALA A 63 19.97 -8.01 9.17
C ALA A 63 18.70 -8.69 9.70
N GLN A 64 18.73 -10.03 9.58
CA GLN A 64 18.30 -11.06 10.53
C GLN A 64 17.12 -10.76 11.49
N SER A 65 15.98 -11.37 11.14
CA SER A 65 14.86 -11.70 12.03
C SER A 65 15.26 -12.87 12.94
N SER A 66 14.99 -12.75 14.25
CA SER A 66 15.02 -13.88 15.17
C SER A 66 13.59 -14.17 15.65
N LEU A 67 13.17 -15.41 15.36
CA LEU A 67 11.90 -16.01 15.69
C LEU A 67 11.92 -16.48 17.16
N ARG A 68 10.82 -16.31 17.89
CA ARG A 68 10.56 -17.06 19.14
C ARG A 68 9.24 -17.80 19.02
N ALA A 69 9.32 -19.09 19.31
CA ALA A 69 8.31 -20.13 19.17
C ALA A 69 7.45 -20.29 20.46
N PRO A 70 6.42 -21.17 20.46
CA PRO A 70 5.17 -21.04 21.23
C PRO A 70 5.14 -21.79 22.56
N GLY A 71 4.14 -21.49 23.38
CA GLY A 71 3.62 -22.39 24.41
C GLY A 71 2.20 -21.97 24.80
N ALA A 72 1.34 -22.79 25.39
CA ALA A 72 1.18 -24.24 25.48
C ALA A 72 -0.23 -24.43 26.07
N VAL A 73 -0.91 -25.50 25.66
CA VAL A 73 -2.33 -25.81 25.81
C VAL A 73 -2.66 -26.38 27.21
N ARG A 74 -3.92 -26.24 27.71
CA ARG A 74 -4.75 -27.32 28.32
C ARG A 74 -6.19 -26.86 28.70
N PRO A 75 -7.17 -27.80 28.89
CA PRO A 75 -8.59 -27.66 28.50
C PRO A 75 -9.63 -27.98 29.60
N GLU A 76 -10.94 -27.79 29.32
CA GLU A 76 -12.16 -28.58 29.72
C GLU A 76 -13.42 -27.74 29.37
N ALA A 77 -14.31 -28.08 28.40
CA ALA A 77 -15.41 -29.07 28.32
C ALA A 77 -16.68 -28.74 29.18
N PRO A 78 -17.91 -29.24 28.86
CA PRO A 78 -18.70 -29.18 27.61
C PRO A 78 -20.19 -28.77 27.82
N THR A 79 -20.88 -28.22 26.80
CA THR A 79 -22.37 -28.28 26.72
C THR A 79 -22.88 -28.32 25.27
N GLU A 80 -23.82 -29.23 25.06
CA GLU A 80 -24.48 -29.74 23.83
C GLU A 80 -25.47 -28.76 23.14
N PRO A 81 -26.02 -29.10 21.94
CA PRO A 81 -26.23 -28.17 20.84
C PRO A 81 -27.69 -27.71 20.65
N VAL A 82 -27.86 -26.54 20.03
CA VAL A 82 -29.12 -26.19 19.34
C VAL A 82 -28.79 -25.72 17.93
N ALA A 83 -29.33 -26.45 16.97
CA ALA A 83 -29.19 -26.22 15.54
C ALA A 83 -29.86 -24.91 15.11
N ASN A 84 -29.15 -24.09 14.34
CA ASN A 84 -29.77 -23.34 13.26
C ASN A 84 -28.79 -23.14 12.09
N ALA A 85 -29.35 -23.22 10.89
CA ALA A 85 -28.69 -23.49 9.64
C ALA A 85 -27.86 -22.33 9.09
N GLY A 86 -26.71 -22.67 8.50
CA GLY A 86 -26.26 -22.09 7.24
C GLY A 86 -25.88 -20.61 7.23
N ALA A 87 -24.77 -20.26 7.89
CA ALA A 87 -23.93 -19.14 7.44
C ALA A 87 -22.48 -19.48 7.78
N VAL A 88 -21.67 -19.74 6.74
CA VAL A 88 -20.22 -19.93 6.90
C VAL A 88 -19.64 -18.59 7.34
N VAL A 89 -19.42 -18.44 8.64
CA VAL A 89 -18.66 -17.33 9.21
C VAL A 89 -17.18 -17.60 8.90
N PRO A 90 -16.50 -16.79 8.08
CA PRO A 90 -15.07 -16.98 7.90
C PRO A 90 -14.37 -16.67 9.23
N GLU A 91 -13.58 -17.65 9.66
CA GLU A 91 -12.71 -17.63 10.82
C GLU A 91 -11.82 -16.38 10.80
N ILE A 92 -12.00 -15.54 11.83
CA ILE A 92 -11.25 -14.30 12.04
C ILE A 92 -9.82 -14.70 12.42
N THR A 93 -8.93 -14.72 11.42
CA THR A 93 -7.50 -14.98 11.64
C THR A 93 -6.80 -13.68 12.05
N ASP A 94 -6.74 -13.52 13.37
CA ASP A 94 -5.69 -12.87 14.15
C ASP A 94 -5.47 -11.34 14.09
N ALA A 95 -5.29 -10.80 15.30
CA ALA A 95 -4.95 -9.44 15.69
C ALA A 95 -5.99 -8.31 15.48
N ARG A 96 -7.04 -8.26 16.33
CA ARG A 96 -7.65 -7.03 16.91
C ARG A 96 -9.00 -7.34 17.59
N ASP A 97 -8.99 -7.52 18.91
CA ASP A 97 -10.21 -7.35 19.72
C ASP A 97 -10.59 -5.85 19.78
N ILE A 98 -11.04 -5.31 18.65
CA ILE A 98 -11.86 -4.11 18.61
C ILE A 98 -13.25 -4.64 18.32
N ILE A 99 -14.21 -4.35 19.21
CA ILE A 99 -15.63 -4.62 18.96
C ILE A 99 -16.01 -3.81 17.71
N VAL A 100 -15.96 -4.44 16.54
CA VAL A 100 -16.33 -3.87 15.26
C VAL A 100 -17.84 -3.86 15.22
N VAL A 101 -18.45 -2.73 15.58
CA VAL A 101 -19.79 -2.44 15.06
C VAL A 101 -19.59 -2.24 13.55
N PRO A 102 -20.22 -3.05 12.67
CA PRO A 102 -20.04 -2.90 11.23
C PRO A 102 -20.57 -1.53 10.81
N MET A 103 -19.65 -0.59 10.57
CA MET A 103 -19.95 0.75 10.11
C MET A 103 -19.52 0.87 8.65
N SER A 104 -20.42 1.35 7.79
CA SER A 104 -20.09 1.64 6.40
C SER A 104 -19.10 2.80 6.32
N PHE A 105 -18.30 2.82 5.25
CA PHE A 105 -17.34 3.90 5.00
C PHE A 105 -18.03 5.29 4.99
N GLU A 106 -19.19 5.38 4.36
CA GLU A 106 -19.97 6.62 4.26
C GLU A 106 -20.38 7.15 5.63
N ARG A 107 -20.94 6.27 6.48
CA ARG A 107 -21.34 6.62 7.84
C ARG A 107 -20.15 7.07 8.68
N ALA A 108 -19.03 6.36 8.60
CA ALA A 108 -17.81 6.71 9.32
C ALA A 108 -17.22 8.05 8.85
N LEU A 109 -17.38 8.40 7.57
CA LEU A 109 -16.95 9.68 7.04
C LEU A 109 -17.82 10.82 7.58
N GLN A 110 -19.15 10.65 7.57
CA GLN A 110 -20.12 11.63 8.07
C GLN A 110 -19.99 11.85 9.58
N GLU A 111 -19.83 10.77 10.36
CA GLU A 111 -19.69 10.81 11.82
C GLU A 111 -18.24 11.12 12.28
N ASN A 112 -17.33 11.44 11.35
CA ASN A 112 -15.93 11.75 11.64
C ASN A 112 -15.22 10.65 12.47
N ARG A 113 -15.47 9.39 12.12
CA ARG A 113 -14.94 8.18 12.75
C ARG A 113 -13.76 7.61 11.96
N CYS A 114 -13.04 6.67 12.56
CA CYS A 114 -11.84 6.06 12.01
C CYS A 114 -12.13 5.30 10.71
N LEU A 115 -11.40 5.63 9.64
CA LEU A 115 -11.56 5.05 8.30
C LEU A 115 -10.61 3.88 8.00
N PHE A 116 -10.04 3.25 9.03
CA PHE A 116 -9.15 2.12 8.80
C PHE A 116 -9.98 0.90 8.39
N PHE A 117 -9.68 0.28 7.25
CA PHE A 117 -10.41 -0.90 6.78
C PHE A 117 -10.24 -2.07 7.76
N ALA A 118 -11.36 -2.62 8.23
CA ALA A 118 -11.37 -3.75 9.15
C ALA A 118 -11.13 -5.09 8.43
N ALA A 119 -11.34 -5.14 7.12
CA ALA A 119 -11.12 -6.29 6.26
C ALA A 119 -10.14 -5.98 5.12
N ASP A 120 -9.67 -7.03 4.45
CA ASP A 120 -8.84 -6.89 3.24
C ASP A 120 -9.65 -6.17 2.14
N PRO A 121 -9.18 -5.00 1.65
CA PRO A 121 -9.86 -4.22 0.61
C PRO A 121 -9.96 -4.95 -0.75
N PHE A 122 -9.19 -6.03 -0.96
CA PHE A 122 -9.22 -6.82 -2.20
C PHE A 122 -9.94 -8.16 -2.05
N SER A 123 -10.53 -8.44 -0.88
CA SER A 123 -11.28 -9.67 -0.67
C SER A 123 -12.61 -9.70 -1.44
N ALA A 124 -13.15 -10.91 -1.66
CA ALA A 124 -14.45 -11.12 -2.31
C ALA A 124 -15.63 -10.47 -1.53
N ALA A 125 -15.44 -10.18 -0.23
CA ALA A 125 -16.35 -9.41 0.62
C ALA A 125 -16.26 -7.88 0.39
N GLY A 126 -15.53 -7.45 -0.64
CA GLY A 126 -15.33 -6.06 -1.07
C GLY A 126 -16.57 -5.15 -1.21
N PRO A 127 -17.83 -5.64 -1.29
CA PRO A 127 -18.98 -4.72 -1.27
C PRO A 127 -19.32 -4.16 0.12
N LEU A 128 -18.92 -4.81 1.22
CA LEU A 128 -19.32 -4.38 2.57
C LEU A 128 -18.26 -3.57 3.32
N MET A 129 -17.01 -3.54 2.82
CA MET A 129 -15.81 -2.86 3.37
C MET A 129 -16.02 -2.14 4.71
N PRO A 130 -16.19 -2.89 5.82
CA PRO A 130 -16.42 -2.28 7.11
C PRO A 130 -15.14 -1.54 7.51
N VAL A 131 -15.32 -0.35 8.07
CA VAL A 131 -14.21 0.42 8.65
C VAL A 131 -14.28 0.37 10.17
N CYS A 132 -13.15 0.67 10.79
CA CYS A 132 -12.98 0.62 12.24
C CYS A 132 -14.06 1.40 13.01
N GLY A 133 -14.46 2.58 12.55
CA GLY A 133 -15.55 3.33 13.19
C GLY A 133 -15.27 3.81 14.61
N CYS A 134 -14.05 3.66 15.16
CA CYS A 134 -13.66 4.23 16.46
C CYS A 134 -13.46 5.75 16.37
N GLU A 135 -13.37 6.41 17.52
CA GLU A 135 -13.14 7.86 17.58
C GLU A 135 -11.79 8.22 16.96
N ARG A 136 -11.78 9.29 16.16
CA ARG A 136 -10.53 9.78 15.57
C ARG A 136 -9.65 10.35 16.66
N ALA A 137 -8.37 10.03 16.61
CA ALA A 137 -7.42 10.65 17.50
C ALA A 137 -7.11 12.07 16.99
N GLU A 138 -7.04 13.01 17.91
CA GLU A 138 -6.45 14.30 17.65
C GLU A 138 -4.99 14.10 17.26
N ASN A 139 -4.61 14.56 16.06
CA ASN A 139 -3.26 14.37 15.56
C ASN A 139 -2.82 15.54 14.67
N PRO A 140 -1.52 15.91 14.71
CA PRO A 140 -1.01 17.10 14.03
C PRO A 140 -1.09 17.00 12.49
N LYS A 141 -1.24 15.79 11.95
CA LYS A 141 -1.33 15.54 10.49
C LYS A 141 -2.76 15.37 9.99
N ARG A 142 -3.77 15.55 10.86
CA ARG A 142 -5.21 15.37 10.57
C ARG A 142 -5.55 14.07 9.83
N LYS A 143 -4.85 12.98 10.14
CA LYS A 143 -5.14 11.64 9.59
C LYS A 143 -6.49 11.13 10.13
N PRO A 144 -7.32 10.45 9.32
CA PRO A 144 -8.68 10.05 9.67
C PRO A 144 -8.75 8.74 10.47
N TYR A 145 -7.85 8.56 11.44
CA TYR A 145 -7.69 7.29 12.15
C TYR A 145 -7.72 7.46 13.67
N CYS A 146 -8.13 6.41 14.37
CA CYS A 146 -8.03 6.33 15.83
C CYS A 146 -6.57 6.14 16.27
N ALA A 147 -6.30 6.34 17.56
CA ALA A 147 -4.95 6.25 18.11
C ALA A 147 -4.29 4.89 17.84
N ALA A 148 -5.07 3.81 17.84
CA ALA A 148 -4.59 2.46 17.53
C ALA A 148 -4.14 2.35 16.06
N HIS A 149 -4.98 2.75 15.12
CA HIS A 149 -4.67 2.64 13.69
C HIS A 149 -3.57 3.61 13.23
N LEU A 150 -3.42 4.76 13.88
CA LEU A 150 -2.26 5.64 13.65
C LEU A 150 -0.92 4.97 14.01
N ARG A 151 -0.88 4.06 14.98
CA ARG A 151 0.34 3.31 15.32
C ARG A 151 0.64 2.23 14.27
N THR A 152 -0.38 1.57 13.75
CA THR A 152 -0.24 0.55 12.71
C THR A 152 0.30 1.13 11.40
N GLU A 153 -0.22 2.28 10.95
CA GLU A 153 0.24 2.93 9.71
C GLU A 153 1.69 3.42 9.75
N ARG A 154 2.21 3.73 10.95
CA ARG A 154 3.58 4.23 11.10
C ARG A 154 4.64 3.14 10.97
N ARG A 155 4.26 1.86 10.97
CA ARG A 155 5.23 0.78 10.76
C ARG A 155 5.77 0.89 9.33
N PRO A 156 7.09 1.00 9.13
CA PRO A 156 7.65 0.91 7.80
C PRO A 156 7.23 -0.43 7.21
N ARG A 157 6.68 -0.41 5.99
CA ARG A 157 6.47 -1.63 5.21
C ARG A 157 7.86 -2.20 4.93
N THR A 158 8.23 -3.22 5.70
CA THR A 158 9.44 -4.02 5.54
C THR A 158 9.44 -4.74 4.21
#